data_AF-A0A1H9MZE7-F1
#
_entry.id   AF-A0A1H9MZE7-F1
#
_cell.length_a   1.000
_cell.length_b   1.000
_cell.length_c   1.000
_cell.angle_alpha   90.00
_cell.angle_beta   90.00
_cell.angle_gamma   90.00
#
_symmetry.space_group_name_H-M   'P 1'
#
loop_
_entity.id
_entity.type
_entity.pdbx_description
1 polymer ?
#
loop_
_entity_poly.entity_id
_entity_poly.type
_entity_poly.pdbx_seq_one_letter_code
_entity_poly.pdbx_strand_id
1 'polypeptide(L)'
;MTPNINYRYSVFREDAIEYLLKNVEKFPKEVPGKISISIFQGWRWVESLEGEIIFADCISPCITAKDLQERREQTLELWGCLK
;
A
#
# COMPACT_ATOMS: atom_id res chain seq x y z
N MET A 1 -5.72 -9.19 29.72
CA MET A 1 -5.94 -9.45 28.28
C MET A 1 -5.62 -8.17 27.54
N THR A 2 -4.40 -8.02 27.03
CA THR A 2 -4.09 -6.91 26.12
C THR A 2 -4.89 -7.14 24.85
N PRO A 3 -5.76 -6.21 24.41
CA PRO A 3 -6.41 -6.38 23.12
C PRO A 3 -5.30 -6.49 22.08
N ASN A 4 -5.37 -7.55 21.29
CA ASN A 4 -4.48 -7.82 20.16
C ASN A 4 -4.80 -6.80 19.06
N ILE A 5 -4.42 -5.54 19.32
CA ILE A 5 -4.65 -4.38 18.47
C ILE A 5 -3.89 -4.52 17.14
N ASN A 6 -2.86 -5.36 17.09
CA ASN A 6 -2.01 -5.54 15.92
C ASN A 6 -2.68 -6.34 14.78
N TYR A 7 -3.60 -7.26 15.09
CA TYR A 7 -4.15 -8.15 14.07
C TYR A 7 -5.08 -7.43 13.09
N ARG A 8 -5.87 -6.45 13.57
CA ARG A 8 -6.79 -5.71 12.71
C ARG A 8 -6.04 -4.85 11.70
N TYR A 9 -4.98 -4.16 12.12
CA TYR A 9 -4.21 -3.25 11.26
C TYR A 9 -3.41 -3.98 10.17
N SER A 10 -2.88 -5.17 10.47
CA SER A 10 -2.17 -5.97 9.47
C SER A 10 -3.08 -6.42 8.33
N VAL A 11 -4.33 -6.81 8.61
CA VAL A 11 -5.29 -7.22 7.58
C VAL A 11 -5.57 -6.08 6.60
N PHE A 12 -5.80 -4.86 7.10
CA PHE A 12 -6.10 -3.71 6.24
C PHE A 12 -4.93 -3.31 5.33
N ARG A 13 -3.69 -3.48 5.78
CA ARG A 13 -2.51 -3.22 4.95
C ARG A 13 -2.35 -4.27 3.85
N GLU A 14 -2.54 -5.54 4.16
CA GLU A 14 -2.43 -6.60 3.15
C GLU A 14 -3.52 -6.47 2.07
N ASP A 15 -4.77 -6.19 2.47
CA ASP A 15 -5.86 -5.87 1.54
C ASP A 15 -5.54 -4.65 0.65
N ALA A 16 -4.95 -3.60 1.23
CA ALA A 16 -4.54 -2.41 0.48
C ALA A 16 -3.41 -2.73 -0.52
N ILE A 17 -2.43 -3.54 -0.14
CA ILE A 17 -1.37 -3.99 -1.04
C ILE A 17 -1.96 -4.84 -2.18
N GLU A 18 -2.85 -5.79 -1.88
CA GLU A 18 -3.54 -6.58 -2.90
C GLU A 18 -4.36 -5.71 -3.85
N TYR A 19 -5.07 -4.71 -3.32
CA TYR A 19 -5.79 -3.74 -4.11
C TYR A 19 -4.85 -2.98 -5.05
N LEU A 20 -3.71 -2.51 -4.54
CA LEU A 20 -2.69 -1.84 -5.34
C LEU A 20 -2.11 -2.78 -6.42
N LEU A 21 -1.80 -4.03 -6.09
CA LEU A 21 -1.28 -5.00 -7.06
C LEU A 21 -2.26 -5.26 -8.22
N LYS A 22 -3.57 -5.33 -7.92
CA LYS A 22 -4.63 -5.62 -8.89
C LYS A 22 -5.06 -4.40 -9.70
N ASN A 23 -5.09 -3.21 -9.10
CA ASN A 23 -5.70 -2.02 -9.70
C ASN A 23 -4.69 -0.91 -10.03
N VAL A 24 -3.47 -0.98 -9.50
CA VAL A 24 -2.45 0.06 -9.64
C VAL A 24 -1.18 -0.54 -10.24
N GLU A 25 -0.98 -0.28 -11.53
CA GLU A 25 0.26 -0.68 -12.21
C GLU A 25 1.47 0.10 -11.70
N LYS A 26 1.30 1.42 -11.48
CA LYS A 26 2.34 2.33 -10.99
C LYS A 26 1.73 3.39 -10.10
N PHE A 27 2.50 3.85 -9.12
CA PHE A 27 2.15 4.98 -8.29
C PHE A 27 1.97 6.23 -9.15
N PRO A 28 1.03 7.13 -8.80
CA PRO A 28 0.90 8.40 -9.49
C PRO A 28 2.18 9.22 -9.34
N LYS A 29 2.48 10.08 -10.33
CA LYS A 29 3.67 10.95 -10.30
C LYS A 29 3.45 12.24 -9.50
N GLU A 30 2.20 12.62 -9.31
CA GLU A 30 1.78 13.82 -8.62
C GLU A 30 0.46 13.50 -7.90
N VAL A 31 0.31 14.05 -6.69
CA VAL A 31 -0.97 14.06 -5.97
C VAL A 31 -1.44 15.51 -5.87
N PRO A 32 -2.48 15.92 -6.60
CA PRO A 32 -2.97 17.29 -6.53
C PRO A 32 -3.42 17.63 -5.10
N GLY A 33 -2.80 18.66 -4.51
CA GLY A 33 -3.07 19.05 -3.12
C GLY A 33 -2.34 18.21 -2.06
N LYS A 34 -1.34 17.41 -2.44
CA LYS A 34 -0.52 16.53 -1.59
C LYS A 34 -1.26 15.38 -0.90
N ILE A 35 -2.59 15.46 -0.78
CA ILE A 35 -3.42 14.42 -0.20
C ILE A 35 -4.60 14.21 -1.14
N SER A 36 -4.73 13.00 -1.66
CA SER A 36 -5.87 12.61 -2.49
C SER A 36 -7.10 12.24 -1.65
N ILE A 37 -8.22 12.06 -2.34
CA ILE A 37 -9.43 11.46 -1.77
C ILE A 37 -9.17 10.00 -1.33
N SER A 38 -10.04 9.47 -0.47
CA SER A 38 -10.02 8.05 -0.12
C SER A 38 -10.31 7.19 -1.35
N ILE A 39 -9.40 6.28 -1.68
CA ILE A 39 -9.45 5.38 -2.82
C ILE A 39 -9.92 3.99 -2.41
N PHE A 40 -9.43 3.50 -1.27
CA PHE A 40 -9.77 2.16 -0.79
C PHE A 40 -9.87 2.16 0.73
N GLN A 41 -11.06 1.93 1.28
CA GLN A 41 -11.28 1.80 2.73
C GLN A 41 -10.59 2.87 3.61
N GLY A 42 -10.54 4.13 3.17
CA GLY A 42 -9.87 5.23 3.90
C GLY A 42 -8.40 5.47 3.52
N TRP A 43 -7.79 4.55 2.76
CA TRP A 43 -6.47 4.71 2.17
C TRP A 43 -6.51 5.72 1.04
N ARG A 44 -5.48 6.57 1.00
CA ARG A 44 -5.33 7.65 0.04
C ARG A 44 -3.87 7.80 -0.37
N TRP A 45 -3.63 8.37 -1.55
CA TRP A 45 -2.31 8.89 -1.91
C TRP A 45 -1.99 10.10 -1.06
N VAL A 46 -0.78 10.10 -0.52
CA VAL A 46 -0.19 11.20 0.24
C VAL A 46 1.20 11.45 -0.34
N GLU A 47 1.52 12.71 -0.59
CA GLU A 47 2.87 13.16 -0.93
C GLU A 47 3.60 13.53 0.37
N SER A 48 4.72 12.87 0.62
CA SER A 48 5.63 13.17 1.72
C SER A 48 6.24 14.56 1.54
N LEU A 49 6.81 15.11 2.63
CA LEU A 49 7.56 16.37 2.59
C LEU A 49 8.75 16.32 1.63
N GLU A 50 9.26 15.12 1.35
CA GLU A 50 10.36 14.85 0.43
C GLU A 50 9.90 14.70 -1.04
N GLY A 51 8.59 14.80 -1.31
CA GLY A 51 8.00 14.62 -2.65
C GLY A 51 7.78 13.16 -3.05
N GLU A 52 7.96 12.21 -2.12
CA GLU A 52 7.63 10.80 -2.36
C GLU A 52 6.13 10.56 -2.20
N ILE A 53 5.53 9.88 -3.17
CA ILE A 53 4.12 9.50 -3.10
C ILE A 53 3.99 8.15 -2.41
N ILE A 54 3.20 8.13 -1.35
CA ILE A 54 2.93 6.96 -0.52
C ILE A 54 1.42 6.72 -0.44
N PHE A 55 1.03 5.48 -0.20
CA PHE A 55 -0.36 5.11 0.06
C PHE A 55 -0.55 4.90 1.57
N ALA A 56 -1.46 5.65 2.20
CA ALA A 56 -1.63 5.61 3.66
C ALA A 56 -3.09 5.87 4.08
N ASP A 57 -3.49 5.31 5.22
CA ASP A 57 -4.80 5.48 5.87
C ASP A 57 -4.73 6.16 7.25
N CYS A 58 -3.54 6.65 7.65
CA CYS A 58 -3.23 7.24 8.97
C CYS A 58 -3.36 6.29 10.17
N ILE A 59 -3.69 5.02 9.95
CA ILE A 59 -3.90 4.01 11.00
C ILE A 59 -2.87 2.89 10.85
N SER A 60 -2.61 2.49 9.61
CA SER A 60 -1.72 1.41 9.22
C SER A 60 -0.37 1.98 8.72
N PRO A 61 0.70 1.15 8.69
CA PRO A 61 1.95 1.59 8.10
C PRO A 61 1.77 1.88 6.62
N CYS A 62 2.30 3.03 6.18
CA CYS A 62 2.25 3.47 4.79
C CYS A 62 2.87 2.43 3.84
N ILE A 63 2.35 2.39 2.62
CA ILE A 63 2.84 1.54 1.54
C ILE A 63 3.56 2.45 0.55
N THR A 64 4.86 2.22 0.41
CA THR A 64 5.71 2.92 -0.55
C THR A 64 5.67 2.21 -1.91
N ALA A 65 6.14 2.89 -2.96
CA ALA A 65 6.34 2.25 -4.26
C ALA A 65 7.30 1.05 -4.16
N LYS A 66 8.29 1.15 -3.26
CA LYS A 66 9.27 0.10 -2.98
C LYS A 66 8.61 -1.13 -2.35
N ASP A 67 7.78 -0.94 -1.32
CA ASP A 67 7.00 -2.03 -0.71
C ASP A 67 6.17 -2.79 -1.75
N LEU A 68 5.51 -2.07 -2.66
CA LEU A 68 4.71 -2.69 -3.70
C LEU A 68 5.58 -3.47 -4.70
N GLN A 69 6.75 -2.93 -5.05
CA GLN A 69 7.71 -3.61 -5.93
C GLN A 69 8.24 -4.89 -5.30
N GLU A 70 8.67 -4.85 -4.04
CA GLU A 70 9.16 -6.02 -3.30
C GLU A 70 8.08 -7.11 -3.24
N ARG A 71 6.80 -6.73 -3.03
CA ARG A 71 5.69 -7.68 -3.03
C ARG A 71 5.40 -8.26 -4.43
N ARG A 72 5.56 -7.47 -5.50
CA ARG A 72 5.44 -7.96 -6.89
C ARG A 72 6.52 -8.99 -7.19
N GLU A 73 7.75 -8.72 -6.80
CA GLU A 73 8.88 -9.62 -7.00
C GLU A 73 8.67 -10.94 -6.25
N GLN A 74 8.29 -10.90 -4.97
CA GLN A 74 7.96 -12.12 -4.21
C GLN A 74 6.81 -12.92 -4.82
N THR A 75 5.78 -12.23 -5.35
CA THR A 75 4.66 -12.89 -6.03
C THR A 75 5.10 -13.57 -7.33
N LEU A 76 6.01 -12.95 -8.09
CA LEU A 76 6.58 -13.53 -9.31
C LEU A 76 7.48 -14.73 -9.01
N GLU A 77 8.28 -14.68 -7.94
CA GLU A 77 9.13 -15.80 -7.51
C GLU A 77 8.28 -17.04 -7.14
N LEU A 78 7.15 -16.84 -6.45
CA LEU A 78 6.21 -17.93 -6.12
C LEU A 78 5.57 -18.54 -7.37
N TRP A 79 5.28 -17.74 -8.40
CA TRP A 79 4.72 -18.23 -9.67
C TRP A 79 5.78 -18.84 -10.60
N GLY A 80 7.04 -18.41 -10.51
CA GLY A 80 8.17 -18.97 -11.24
C GLY A 80 8.56 -20.37 -10.76
N CYS A 81 8.36 -20.65 -9.47
CA CYS A 81 8.68 -21.94 -8.86
C CYS A 81 7.62 -23.04 -9.11
N LEU A 82 6.50 -22.69 -9.78
CA LEU A 82 5.43 -23.63 -10.15
C LEU A 82 5.56 -24.20 -11.58
N LYS A 83 6.69 -23.97 -12.25
CA LYS A 83 6.99 -24.47 -13.61
C LYS A 83 7.98 -25.61 -13.62
#